data_AF-C1E4D9-F1
#
_entry.id   AF-C1E4D9-F1
#
_cell.length_a   1.000
_cell.length_b   1.000
_cell.length_c   1.000
_cell.angle_alpha   90.00
_cell.angle_beta   90.00
_cell.angle_gamma   90.00
#
_symmetry.space_group_name_H-M   'P 1'
#
loop_
_entity.id
_entity.type
_entity.pdbx_description
1 polymer ?
#
loop_
_entity_poly.entity_id
_entity_poly.type
_entity_poly.pdbx_seq_one_letter_code
_entity_poly.pdbx_strand_id
1 'polypeptide(L)'
;MVQRHQALNGQPRPNLGRRLRPRWKRRPDHKLSEEHKKPLGGVIPGQTDYAKLPLSEFANVAKNKGKLGEAFGTRHGRDPITGESYNFYEGNFVAAAFDPADWNLPLNFDARQKWPQCRAIIGTVRDQGKCGSCWAVATAEVMNDRLCIASGGAEQRELSPQYPLSCYDGGSGCQGGDVAVAMHEATTKGMVFGGMLNRSKTACLPYEFEPCEHPCQVQGVIPHECPAHVDDGTCLGNTFKLADQKVFPKSDVYTCPPNDWACIAQEIMTYGPVAVTFGTVHSDFYGYHAGVYTVREEDKNEEGLGMHATKLIGWGFDEATGHPYWLMMNSWDNWGIHGLGRVGVGEMNMEQGIAMVRM
;
A
#
# COMPACT_ATOMS: atom_id res chain seq x y z
N MET A 1 1.99 -23.54 12.61
CA MET A 1 3.07 -24.41 13.11
C MET A 1 4.37 -23.84 12.55
N VAL A 2 5.05 -23.00 13.34
CA VAL A 2 6.26 -22.27 12.93
C VAL A 2 7.45 -23.23 12.95
N GLN A 3 8.20 -23.35 11.85
CA GLN A 3 9.46 -24.09 11.85
C GLN A 3 10.65 -23.19 11.55
N ARG A 4 11.61 -23.28 12.47
CA ARG A 4 12.89 -22.58 12.57
C ARG A 4 13.76 -22.86 11.34
N HIS A 5 14.36 -21.81 10.76
CA HIS A 5 15.47 -21.96 9.81
C HIS A 5 16.74 -22.40 10.53
N GLN A 6 17.25 -23.58 10.16
CA GLN A 6 18.63 -23.99 10.41
C GLN A 6 19.51 -23.55 9.24
N ALA A 7 20.60 -22.87 9.57
CA ALA A 7 21.66 -22.51 8.64
C ALA A 7 22.36 -23.78 8.11
N LEU A 8 22.52 -23.87 6.79
CA LEU A 8 23.40 -24.84 6.15
C LEU A 8 24.46 -24.08 5.33
N ASN A 9 25.67 -24.09 5.86
CA ASN A 9 26.89 -23.73 5.17
C ASN A 9 27.30 -24.84 4.18
N GLY A 10 27.66 -24.42 2.97
CA GLY A 10 28.69 -25.07 2.14
C GLY A 10 28.23 -26.17 1.19
N GLN A 11 28.21 -25.85 -0.11
CA GLN A 11 28.71 -26.64 -1.26
C GLN A 11 28.58 -25.81 -2.57
N PRO A 12 29.36 -26.12 -3.65
CA PRO A 12 29.98 -25.10 -4.51
C PRO A 12 29.17 -24.67 -5.74
N ARG A 13 29.46 -23.44 -6.22
CA ARG A 13 28.85 -22.78 -7.39
C ARG A 13 29.20 -23.49 -8.72
N PRO A 14 28.26 -23.68 -9.66
CA PRO A 14 28.59 -23.95 -11.06
C PRO A 14 28.72 -22.64 -11.88
N ASN A 15 29.59 -22.71 -12.89
CA ASN A 15 30.05 -21.61 -13.75
C ASN A 15 28.93 -20.83 -14.47
N LEU A 16 28.93 -19.50 -14.30
CA LEU A 16 28.16 -18.55 -15.11
C LEU A 16 28.87 -18.28 -16.44
N GLY A 17 28.40 -18.89 -17.51
CA GLY A 17 28.73 -18.49 -18.89
C GLY A 17 28.21 -17.08 -19.18
N ARG A 18 29.06 -16.22 -19.76
CA ARG A 18 28.72 -14.86 -20.22
C ARG A 18 27.58 -14.92 -21.26
N ARG A 19 26.37 -14.45 -20.90
CA ARG A 19 25.34 -14.04 -21.87
C ARG A 19 25.53 -12.56 -22.23
N LEU A 20 25.67 -12.29 -23.53
CA LEU A 20 25.74 -10.95 -24.12
C LEU A 20 24.39 -10.24 -23.95
N ARG A 21 24.39 -8.98 -23.48
CA ARG A 21 23.18 -8.14 -23.39
C ARG A 21 22.77 -7.62 -24.79
N PRO A 22 21.50 -7.66 -25.20
CA PRO A 22 21.06 -6.99 -26.42
C PRO A 22 20.99 -5.47 -26.21
N ARG A 23 21.55 -4.70 -27.16
CA ARG A 23 21.42 -3.23 -27.23
C ARG A 23 20.04 -2.87 -27.81
N TRP A 24 19.18 -2.24 -27.01
CA TRP A 24 17.89 -1.70 -27.45
C TRP A 24 18.08 -0.32 -28.11
N LYS A 25 17.63 -0.17 -29.36
CA LYS A 25 17.46 1.13 -30.04
C LYS A 25 16.08 1.70 -29.68
N ARG A 26 16.00 2.96 -29.24
CA ARG A 26 14.73 3.69 -29.03
C ARG A 26 13.94 3.75 -30.34
N ARG A 27 12.63 3.48 -30.28
CA ARG A 27 11.67 3.79 -31.35
C ARG A 27 10.93 5.10 -31.04
N PRO A 28 10.39 5.80 -32.07
CA PRO A 28 9.78 7.11 -31.91
C PRO A 28 8.36 7.03 -31.34
N ASP A 29 8.00 8.12 -30.68
CA ASP A 29 6.83 8.38 -29.85
C ASP A 29 5.50 8.10 -30.58
N HIS A 30 4.71 7.13 -30.07
CA HIS A 30 3.35 6.89 -30.54
C HIS A 30 2.37 7.75 -29.74
N LYS A 31 1.64 8.66 -30.41
CA LYS A 31 0.52 9.39 -29.80
C LYS A 31 -0.66 8.41 -29.57
N LEU A 32 -1.21 8.42 -28.34
CA LEU A 32 -2.40 7.67 -27.94
C LEU A 32 -3.64 8.10 -28.75
N SER A 33 -4.50 7.16 -29.13
CA SER A 33 -5.75 7.41 -29.87
C SER A 33 -6.80 8.12 -29.00
N GLU A 34 -7.68 8.91 -29.63
CA GLU A 34 -8.76 9.70 -28.98
C GLU A 34 -9.72 8.88 -28.11
N GLU A 35 -9.83 7.57 -28.31
CA GLU A 35 -10.69 6.69 -27.53
C GLU A 35 -10.19 6.50 -26.08
N HIS A 36 -8.88 6.66 -25.84
CA HIS A 36 -8.25 6.61 -24.53
C HIS A 36 -8.40 7.90 -23.69
N LYS A 37 -9.04 8.95 -24.24
CA LYS A 37 -9.23 10.25 -23.56
C LYS A 37 -10.56 10.37 -22.83
N LYS A 38 -11.43 9.35 -22.88
CA LYS A 38 -12.68 9.37 -22.11
C LYS A 38 -12.37 9.01 -20.65
N PRO A 39 -12.61 9.92 -19.68
CA PRO A 39 -12.43 9.58 -18.28
C PRO A 39 -13.38 8.44 -17.92
N LEU A 40 -12.84 7.34 -17.41
CA LEU A 40 -13.61 6.24 -16.81
C LEU A 40 -14.18 6.64 -15.43
N GLY A 41 -14.67 7.87 -15.31
CA GLY A 41 -15.15 8.49 -14.07
C GLY A 41 -16.58 8.08 -13.68
N GLY A 42 -16.92 6.80 -13.88
CA GLY A 42 -18.18 6.24 -13.41
C GLY A 42 -17.94 5.38 -12.18
N VAL A 43 -18.68 5.64 -11.10
CA VAL A 43 -18.75 4.74 -9.93
C VAL A 43 -19.11 3.34 -10.42
N ILE A 44 -18.29 2.35 -10.05
CA ILE A 44 -18.53 0.96 -10.41
C ILE A 44 -19.77 0.47 -9.64
N PRO A 45 -20.79 -0.09 -10.31
CA PRO A 45 -22.03 -0.51 -9.66
C PRO A 45 -21.76 -1.48 -8.50
N GLY A 46 -22.25 -1.16 -7.30
CA GLY A 46 -22.13 -2.00 -6.11
C GLY A 46 -21.01 -1.65 -5.14
N GLN A 47 -20.09 -0.74 -5.49
CA GLN A 47 -19.17 -0.16 -4.51
C GLN A 47 -19.69 1.18 -3.96
N THR A 48 -19.52 1.38 -2.65
CA THR A 48 -19.70 2.69 -2.03
C THR A 48 -18.77 3.68 -2.75
N ASP A 49 -19.34 4.82 -3.16
CA ASP A 49 -18.57 5.91 -3.75
C ASP A 49 -17.74 6.56 -2.62
N TYR A 50 -16.62 5.94 -2.24
CA TYR A 50 -15.71 6.41 -1.18
C TYR A 50 -15.11 7.78 -1.50
N ALA A 51 -15.12 8.15 -2.78
CA ALA A 51 -14.92 9.51 -3.18
C ALA A 51 -15.99 10.38 -2.50
N LYS A 52 -17.30 10.12 -2.57
CA LYS A 52 -18.32 11.02 -1.97
C LYS A 52 -18.42 11.07 -0.43
N LEU A 53 -17.71 10.26 0.35
CA LEU A 53 -17.75 10.37 1.82
C LEU A 53 -17.20 11.75 2.26
N PRO A 54 -18.01 12.58 2.95
CA PRO A 54 -17.56 13.88 3.42
C PRO A 54 -16.67 13.72 4.66
N LEU A 55 -15.59 14.52 4.77
CA LEU A 55 -14.75 14.56 5.99
C LEU A 55 -15.56 14.83 7.27
N SER A 56 -16.76 15.40 7.16
CA SER A 56 -17.68 15.64 8.28
C SER A 56 -18.28 14.37 8.88
N GLU A 57 -18.24 13.22 8.20
CA GLU A 57 -18.46 11.93 8.85
C GLU A 57 -17.33 11.57 9.84
N PHE A 58 -16.21 12.32 9.79
CA PHE A 58 -15.01 12.08 10.57
C PHE A 58 -14.54 13.31 11.41
N ALA A 59 -15.19 14.48 11.33
CA ALA A 59 -14.71 15.72 11.98
C ALA A 59 -15.76 16.82 12.31
N ASN A 60 -15.69 17.37 13.53
CA ASN A 60 -15.97 18.75 13.99
C ASN A 60 -14.84 19.34 14.89
N VAL A 61 -14.10 20.29 14.32
CA VAL A 61 -12.91 21.04 14.84
C VAL A 61 -12.89 21.41 16.33
N ALA A 62 -11.72 21.23 16.98
CA ALA A 62 -11.36 21.98 18.19
C ALA A 62 -10.20 22.98 17.95
N LYS A 63 -10.57 24.26 17.83
CA LYS A 63 -9.73 25.37 18.29
C LYS A 63 -9.58 25.21 19.80
N ASN A 64 -8.46 24.66 20.28
CA ASN A 64 -7.98 24.90 21.64
C ASN A 64 -6.49 24.57 21.72
N LYS A 65 -5.66 25.61 21.59
CA LYS A 65 -4.24 25.59 21.94
C LYS A 65 -4.12 25.48 23.47
N GLY A 66 -4.24 24.28 24.01
CA GLY A 66 -4.09 24.00 25.44
C GLY A 66 -2.87 23.12 25.68
N LYS A 67 -1.70 23.75 25.84
CA LYS A 67 -0.46 23.24 26.48
C LYS A 67 -0.31 21.71 26.54
N LEU A 68 0.32 21.14 25.51
CA LEU A 68 0.90 19.79 25.49
C LEU A 68 1.96 19.70 26.59
N GLY A 69 1.61 19.01 27.68
CA GLY A 69 2.45 18.84 28.86
C GLY A 69 3.17 17.49 28.86
N GLU A 70 4.50 17.57 29.02
CA GLU A 70 5.41 16.61 29.65
C GLU A 70 5.42 15.15 29.14
N ALA A 71 6.46 14.88 28.34
CA ALA A 71 6.88 13.58 27.83
C ALA A 71 7.33 12.60 28.93
N PHE A 72 6.85 11.36 28.85
CA PHE A 72 7.47 10.19 29.47
C PHE A 72 7.79 9.13 28.39
N GLY A 73 9.00 8.56 28.44
CA GLY A 73 9.37 7.24 27.92
C GLY A 73 9.57 7.03 26.40
N THR A 74 10.81 6.71 26.00
CA THR A 74 11.11 5.86 24.82
C THR A 74 11.23 4.40 25.30
N ARG A 75 10.51 3.45 24.67
CA ARG A 75 10.71 2.01 24.89
C ARG A 75 11.43 1.37 23.71
N HIS A 76 12.21 0.31 23.96
CA HIS A 76 12.94 -0.42 22.92
C HIS A 76 12.15 -1.65 22.45
N GLY A 77 11.76 -1.67 21.18
CA GLY A 77 11.27 -2.85 20.45
C GLY A 77 12.39 -3.50 19.63
N ARG A 78 12.14 -4.69 19.06
CA ARG A 78 13.07 -5.39 18.17
C ARG A 78 12.33 -5.80 16.90
N ASP A 79 12.87 -5.43 15.75
CA ASP A 79 12.35 -5.76 14.43
C ASP A 79 12.35 -7.29 14.27
N PRO A 80 11.19 -7.92 14.00
CA PRO A 80 11.08 -9.36 13.90
C PRO A 80 11.68 -9.95 12.61
N ILE A 81 11.97 -9.12 11.60
CA ILE A 81 12.56 -9.49 10.30
C ILE A 81 14.07 -9.26 10.31
N THR A 82 14.49 -8.05 10.67
CA THR A 82 15.91 -7.64 10.63
C THR A 82 16.64 -7.94 11.94
N GLY A 83 15.90 -8.11 13.05
CA GLY A 83 16.47 -8.24 14.38
C GLY A 83 16.99 -6.93 14.97
N GLU A 84 16.83 -5.80 14.27
CA GLU A 84 17.32 -4.49 14.73
C GLU A 84 16.45 -3.93 15.86
N SER A 85 17.10 -3.29 16.85
CA SER A 85 16.39 -2.63 17.94
C SER A 85 15.84 -1.28 17.48
N TYR A 86 14.58 -0.98 17.75
CA TYR A 86 13.95 0.32 17.44
C TYR A 86 13.28 0.92 18.67
N ASN A 87 12.97 2.22 18.62
CA ASN A 87 12.27 2.92 19.68
C ASN A 87 10.78 3.03 19.33
N PHE A 88 9.91 2.82 20.32
CA PHE A 88 8.49 3.16 20.26
C PHE A 88 8.19 4.25 21.28
N TYR A 89 7.30 5.16 20.92
CA TYR A 89 7.00 6.37 21.68
C TYR A 89 5.69 6.21 22.47
N GLU A 90 5.64 6.66 23.72
CA GLU A 90 4.38 6.69 24.49
C GLU A 90 3.44 7.79 23.94
N GLY A 91 2.12 7.58 24.01
CA GLY A 91 1.12 8.39 23.28
C GLY A 91 1.15 9.90 23.54
N ASN A 92 1.57 10.34 24.73
CA ASN A 92 1.77 11.78 25.02
C ASN A 92 3.02 12.36 24.35
N PHE A 93 4.08 11.56 24.17
CA PHE A 93 5.27 11.98 23.43
C PHE A 93 4.97 12.12 21.95
N VAL A 94 4.22 11.18 21.37
CA VAL A 94 3.86 11.24 19.93
C VAL A 94 3.00 12.46 19.63
N ALA A 95 1.98 12.74 20.44
CA ALA A 95 1.13 13.91 20.25
C ALA A 95 1.91 15.23 20.34
N ALA A 96 3.00 15.28 21.12
CA ALA A 96 3.86 16.46 21.22
C ALA A 96 4.91 16.57 20.10
N ALA A 97 5.34 15.45 19.52
CA ALA A 97 6.40 15.42 18.50
C ALA A 97 5.85 15.41 17.06
N PHE A 98 4.60 14.95 16.85
CA PHE A 98 3.93 15.02 15.55
C PHE A 98 3.24 16.38 15.40
N ASP A 99 4.00 17.37 14.95
CA ASP A 99 3.47 18.70 14.63
C ASP A 99 3.68 19.04 13.15
N PRO A 100 2.68 18.79 12.28
CA PRO A 100 2.74 19.15 10.88
C PRO A 100 3.02 20.65 10.63
N ALA A 101 2.66 21.54 11.56
CA ALA A 101 2.89 22.97 11.39
C ALA A 101 4.38 23.32 11.41
N ASP A 102 5.19 22.62 12.22
CA ASP A 102 6.65 22.78 12.25
C ASP A 102 7.31 22.39 10.92
N TRP A 103 6.65 21.53 10.14
CA TRP A 103 7.08 21.11 8.81
C TRP A 103 6.41 21.89 7.67
N ASN A 104 5.67 22.96 8.00
CA ASN A 104 4.88 23.77 7.07
C ASN A 104 3.84 22.95 6.28
N LEU A 105 3.22 21.98 6.95
CA LEU A 105 2.15 21.12 6.46
C LEU A 105 0.81 21.45 7.16
N PRO A 106 -0.33 21.13 6.54
CA PRO A 106 -1.63 21.31 7.20
C PRO A 106 -1.81 20.32 8.35
N LEU A 107 -2.58 20.71 9.38
CA LEU A 107 -2.90 19.83 10.52
C LEU A 107 -3.64 18.56 10.09
N ASN A 108 -4.48 18.65 9.06
CA ASN A 108 -5.18 17.51 8.50
C ASN A 108 -4.94 17.48 6.99
N PHE A 109 -4.74 16.29 6.44
CA PHE A 109 -4.54 16.10 5.02
C PHE A 109 -5.21 14.83 4.55
N ASP A 110 -5.87 14.90 3.40
CA ASP A 110 -6.44 13.75 2.70
C ASP A 110 -6.13 13.88 1.20
N ALA A 111 -5.34 12.94 0.66
CA ALA A 111 -4.95 12.91 -0.75
C ALA A 111 -6.15 12.94 -1.70
N ARG A 112 -7.28 12.34 -1.30
CA ARG A 112 -8.53 12.33 -2.09
C ARG A 112 -9.07 13.73 -2.34
N GLN A 113 -8.81 14.67 -1.45
CA GLN A 113 -9.22 16.07 -1.59
C GLN A 113 -8.24 16.89 -2.39
N LYS A 114 -6.94 16.64 -2.24
CA LYS A 114 -5.91 17.34 -3.00
C LYS A 114 -5.96 17.01 -4.49
N TRP A 115 -6.26 15.76 -4.85
CA TRP A 115 -6.35 15.30 -6.23
C TRP A 115 -7.77 14.80 -6.55
N PRO A 116 -8.76 15.70 -6.69
CA PRO A 116 -10.16 15.33 -6.91
C PRO A 116 -10.37 14.50 -8.19
N GLN A 117 -9.54 14.70 -9.21
CA GLN A 117 -9.54 13.91 -10.44
C GLN A 117 -9.07 12.46 -10.25
N CYS A 118 -8.33 12.18 -9.18
CA CYS A 118 -7.84 10.86 -8.80
C CYS A 118 -8.55 10.28 -7.57
N ARG A 119 -9.60 10.98 -7.10
CA ARG A 119 -10.31 10.66 -5.87
C ARG A 119 -10.85 9.23 -5.84
N ALA A 120 -11.38 8.78 -6.97
CA ALA A 120 -11.89 7.42 -7.12
C ALA A 120 -10.77 6.37 -7.01
N ILE A 121 -9.62 6.61 -7.64
CA ILE A 121 -8.49 5.66 -7.62
C ILE A 121 -7.87 5.59 -6.22
N ILE A 122 -7.55 6.75 -5.63
CA ILE A 122 -6.97 6.83 -4.27
C ILE A 122 -7.91 6.22 -3.24
N GLY A 123 -9.20 6.51 -3.33
CA GLY A 123 -10.23 6.06 -2.40
C GLY A 123 -10.78 4.66 -2.66
N THR A 124 -10.33 3.96 -3.70
CA THR A 124 -10.79 2.58 -3.94
C THR A 124 -10.11 1.64 -2.95
N VAL A 125 -10.91 0.94 -2.15
CA VAL A 125 -10.46 -0.20 -1.36
C VAL A 125 -10.42 -1.45 -2.24
N ARG A 126 -9.30 -2.17 -2.18
CA ARG A 126 -9.12 -3.45 -2.89
C ARG A 126 -9.05 -4.59 -1.89
N ASP A 127 -10.00 -5.52 -1.97
CA ASP A 127 -10.00 -6.68 -1.07
C ASP A 127 -9.02 -7.77 -1.54
N GLN A 128 -8.07 -8.16 -0.68
CA GLN A 128 -7.08 -9.20 -0.99
C GLN A 128 -7.65 -10.63 -0.98
N GLY A 129 -8.92 -10.79 -0.60
CA GLY A 129 -9.59 -12.08 -0.53
C GLY A 129 -8.87 -13.09 0.39
N LYS A 130 -9.01 -14.38 0.07
CA LYS A 130 -8.44 -15.50 0.83
C LYS A 130 -6.95 -15.74 0.54
N CYS A 131 -6.17 -14.67 0.38
CA CYS A 131 -4.77 -14.72 -0.02
C CYS A 131 -3.92 -13.75 0.81
N GLY A 132 -2.77 -14.20 1.32
CA GLY A 132 -1.77 -13.33 1.97
C GLY A 132 -1.01 -12.46 0.95
N SER A 133 -1.73 -11.63 0.20
CA SER A 133 -1.22 -10.82 -0.92
C SER A 133 -1.28 -9.31 -0.68
N CYS A 134 -1.43 -8.89 0.57
CA CYS A 134 -1.41 -7.47 0.96
C CYS A 134 -0.22 -6.71 0.36
N TRP A 135 0.96 -7.35 0.28
CA TRP A 135 2.15 -6.82 -0.37
C TRP A 135 1.94 -6.45 -1.86
N ALA A 136 1.28 -7.32 -2.61
CA ALA A 136 0.98 -7.15 -4.02
C ALA A 136 -0.13 -6.12 -4.24
N VAL A 137 -1.17 -6.14 -3.38
CA VAL A 137 -2.27 -5.17 -3.39
C VAL A 137 -1.77 -3.77 -3.08
N ALA A 138 -1.03 -3.57 -1.98
CA ALA A 138 -0.46 -2.28 -1.59
C ALA A 138 0.48 -1.71 -2.67
N THR A 139 1.32 -2.57 -3.28
CA THR A 139 2.17 -2.19 -4.42
C THR A 139 1.33 -1.64 -5.57
N ALA A 140 0.31 -2.39 -5.98
CA ALA A 140 -0.57 -2.00 -7.08
C ALA A 140 -1.39 -0.75 -6.76
N GLU A 141 -1.85 -0.56 -5.52
CA GLU A 141 -2.59 0.65 -5.14
C GLU A 141 -1.72 1.90 -5.18
N VAL A 142 -0.57 1.89 -4.50
CA VAL A 142 0.30 3.07 -4.41
C VAL A 142 0.85 3.48 -5.78
N MET A 143 1.28 2.51 -6.59
CA MET A 143 1.71 2.81 -7.96
C MET A 143 0.57 3.36 -8.82
N ASN A 144 -0.66 2.89 -8.63
CA ASN A 144 -1.80 3.35 -9.41
C ASN A 144 -2.26 4.75 -9.01
N ASP A 145 -2.28 5.03 -7.71
CA ASP A 145 -2.60 6.34 -7.16
C ASP A 145 -1.61 7.39 -7.69
N ARG A 146 -0.32 7.07 -7.61
CA ARG A 146 0.76 7.94 -8.09
C ARG A 146 0.77 8.08 -9.61
N LEU A 147 0.40 7.04 -10.36
CA LEU A 147 0.23 7.11 -11.81
C LEU A 147 -0.92 8.05 -12.19
N CYS A 148 -2.05 7.98 -11.49
CA CYS A 148 -3.14 8.92 -11.70
C CYS A 148 -2.70 10.35 -11.40
N ILE A 149 -2.03 10.58 -10.26
CA ILE A 149 -1.57 11.91 -9.84
C ILE A 149 -0.56 12.48 -10.86
N ALA A 150 0.47 11.70 -11.23
CA ALA A 150 1.52 12.11 -12.14
C ALA A 150 1.00 12.37 -13.57
N SER A 151 -0.07 11.68 -13.98
CA SER A 151 -0.74 11.91 -15.27
C SER A 151 -1.77 13.04 -15.24
N GLY A 152 -1.93 13.73 -14.10
CA GLY A 152 -2.95 14.76 -13.94
C GLY A 152 -4.38 14.22 -14.05
N GLY A 153 -4.60 12.94 -13.73
CA GLY A 153 -5.88 12.24 -13.84
C GLY A 153 -6.18 11.65 -15.22
N ALA A 154 -5.23 11.66 -16.17
CA ALA A 154 -5.44 11.09 -17.50
C ALA A 154 -5.43 9.56 -17.50
N GLU A 155 -4.65 8.93 -16.62
CA GLU A 155 -4.62 7.47 -16.45
C GLU A 155 -5.33 7.09 -15.15
N GLN A 156 -6.52 6.53 -15.28
CA GLN A 156 -7.36 6.08 -14.17
C GLN A 156 -7.70 4.58 -14.30
N ARG A 157 -7.05 3.84 -15.19
CA ARG A 157 -7.23 2.38 -15.21
C ARG A 157 -6.56 1.76 -14.00
N GLU A 158 -7.12 0.63 -13.56
CA GLU A 158 -6.59 -0.08 -12.40
C GLU A 158 -5.38 -0.95 -12.76
N LEU A 159 -4.28 -0.79 -12.04
CA LEU A 159 -3.14 -1.72 -12.09
C LEU A 159 -3.54 -3.05 -11.47
N SER A 160 -2.98 -4.13 -12.00
CA SER A 160 -3.19 -5.50 -11.57
C SER A 160 -2.39 -5.81 -10.30
N PRO A 161 -3.04 -6.18 -9.18
CA PRO A 161 -2.36 -6.83 -8.06
C PRO A 161 -1.94 -8.27 -8.38
N GLN A 162 -2.60 -8.92 -9.34
CA GLN A 162 -2.27 -10.29 -9.76
C GLN A 162 -0.90 -10.38 -10.42
N TYR A 163 -0.50 -9.34 -11.16
CA TYR A 163 0.78 -9.33 -11.86
C TYR A 163 1.98 -9.42 -10.92
N PRO A 164 2.14 -8.55 -9.90
CA PRO A 164 3.18 -8.76 -8.90
C PRO A 164 3.00 -10.08 -8.15
N LEU A 165 1.75 -10.46 -7.81
CA LEU A 165 1.48 -11.69 -7.06
C LEU A 165 1.99 -12.96 -7.76
N SER A 166 1.84 -13.05 -9.08
CA SER A 166 2.14 -14.25 -9.86
C SER A 166 3.44 -14.17 -10.67
N CYS A 167 3.90 -12.97 -11.04
CA CYS A 167 4.99 -12.80 -12.02
C CYS A 167 6.26 -12.14 -11.45
N TYR A 168 6.24 -11.70 -10.19
CA TYR A 168 7.44 -11.22 -9.50
C TYR A 168 8.08 -12.33 -8.69
N ASP A 169 9.41 -12.30 -8.60
CA ASP A 169 10.19 -13.34 -7.93
C ASP A 169 10.38 -13.04 -6.42
N GLY A 170 10.07 -11.81 -6.01
CA GLY A 170 10.31 -11.24 -4.68
C GLY A 170 9.20 -11.48 -3.66
N GLY A 171 8.21 -12.30 -4.01
CA GLY A 171 7.17 -12.76 -3.10
C GLY A 171 6.88 -14.25 -3.30
N SER A 172 6.18 -14.84 -2.34
CA SER A 172 5.79 -16.27 -2.34
C SER A 172 4.30 -16.41 -2.61
N GLY A 173 3.76 -15.63 -3.54
CA GLY A 173 2.33 -15.58 -3.84
C GLY A 173 1.51 -15.21 -2.60
N CYS A 174 0.53 -16.06 -2.26
CA CYS A 174 -0.31 -15.91 -1.07
C CYS A 174 0.37 -16.21 0.27
N GLN A 175 1.65 -16.63 0.27
CA GLN A 175 2.41 -16.87 1.49
C GLN A 175 3.14 -15.61 1.98
N GLY A 176 2.87 -14.46 1.36
CA GLY A 176 3.48 -13.18 1.69
C GLY A 176 4.53 -12.74 0.68
N GLY A 177 5.06 -11.55 0.91
CA GLY A 177 6.05 -10.88 0.07
C GLY A 177 6.33 -9.48 0.63
N ASP A 178 7.22 -8.75 -0.02
CA ASP A 178 7.66 -7.43 0.42
C ASP A 178 7.31 -6.34 -0.61
N VAL A 179 6.73 -5.24 -0.13
CA VAL A 179 6.30 -4.14 -1.02
C VAL A 179 7.47 -3.43 -1.68
N ALA A 180 8.58 -3.20 -0.96
CA ALA A 180 9.75 -2.53 -1.51
C ALA A 180 10.41 -3.40 -2.59
N VAL A 181 10.49 -4.71 -2.36
CA VAL A 181 10.98 -5.67 -3.36
C VAL A 181 10.07 -5.69 -4.59
N ALA A 182 8.74 -5.73 -4.40
CA ALA A 182 7.79 -5.69 -5.50
C ALA A 182 7.89 -4.39 -6.32
N MET A 183 8.00 -3.24 -5.65
CA MET A 183 8.23 -1.96 -6.32
C MET A 183 9.57 -1.91 -7.05
N HIS A 184 10.63 -2.50 -6.47
CA HIS A 184 11.92 -2.63 -7.14
C HIS A 184 11.81 -3.47 -8.42
N GLU A 185 11.15 -4.62 -8.37
CA GLU A 185 10.92 -5.44 -9.56
C GLU A 185 10.10 -4.71 -10.62
N ALA A 186 9.13 -3.88 -10.21
CA ALA A 186 8.34 -3.07 -11.13
C ALA A 186 9.20 -2.10 -11.96
N THR A 187 10.40 -1.69 -11.49
CA THR A 187 11.33 -0.86 -12.29
C THR A 187 11.84 -1.57 -13.55
N THR A 188 11.90 -2.91 -13.54
CA THR A 188 12.41 -3.71 -14.66
C THR A 188 11.33 -4.51 -15.37
N LYS A 189 10.37 -5.05 -14.63
CA LYS A 189 9.26 -5.84 -15.15
C LYS A 189 8.06 -4.97 -15.54
N GLY A 190 7.89 -3.79 -14.93
CA GLY A 190 6.70 -2.93 -15.10
C GLY A 190 5.46 -3.54 -14.45
N MET A 191 4.41 -2.75 -14.27
CA MET A 191 3.07 -3.21 -13.85
C MET A 191 2.14 -3.24 -15.06
N VAL A 192 1.15 -4.13 -15.08
CA VAL A 192 0.11 -4.14 -16.12
C VAL A 192 -1.24 -3.72 -15.57
N PHE A 193 -2.12 -3.24 -16.43
CA PHE A 193 -3.52 -2.98 -16.07
C PHE A 193 -4.31 -4.26 -15.89
N GLY A 194 -5.21 -4.32 -14.92
CA GLY A 194 -6.02 -5.52 -14.70
C GLY A 194 -7.07 -5.35 -13.64
N GLY A 195 -6.78 -4.54 -12.62
CA GLY A 195 -7.71 -4.26 -11.54
C GLY A 195 -8.14 -5.51 -10.77
N MET A 196 -9.23 -5.36 -10.02
CA MET A 196 -9.79 -6.46 -9.26
C MET A 196 -10.67 -7.38 -10.12
N LEU A 197 -10.98 -8.56 -9.57
CA LEU A 197 -11.82 -9.57 -10.20
C LEU A 197 -13.14 -8.97 -10.71
N ASN A 198 -13.53 -9.33 -11.93
CA ASN A 198 -14.80 -8.93 -12.57
C ASN A 198 -15.04 -7.40 -12.70
N ARG A 199 -14.04 -6.55 -12.47
CA ARG A 199 -14.22 -5.08 -12.54
C ARG A 199 -14.07 -4.50 -13.94
N SER A 200 -13.35 -5.16 -14.84
CA SER A 200 -13.13 -4.68 -16.20
C SER A 200 -13.22 -5.80 -17.24
N LYS A 201 -13.99 -5.55 -18.30
CA LYS A 201 -14.08 -6.43 -19.47
C LYS A 201 -12.84 -6.35 -20.38
N THR A 202 -11.93 -5.41 -20.12
CA THR A 202 -10.70 -5.19 -20.90
C THR A 202 -9.45 -5.25 -20.01
N ALA A 203 -9.53 -5.97 -18.88
CA ALA A 203 -8.40 -6.20 -17.98
C ALA A 203 -7.31 -7.03 -18.67
N CYS A 204 -6.03 -6.65 -18.54
CA CYS A 204 -4.94 -7.49 -19.05
C CYS A 204 -4.76 -8.73 -18.18
N LEU A 205 -4.68 -8.52 -16.87
CA LEU A 205 -4.59 -9.58 -15.87
C LEU A 205 -5.41 -9.20 -14.63
N PRO A 206 -6.72 -9.49 -14.59
CA PRO A 206 -7.54 -9.18 -13.43
C PRO A 206 -7.08 -9.99 -12.21
N TYR A 207 -7.32 -9.45 -11.02
CA TYR A 207 -7.18 -10.20 -9.78
C TYR A 207 -8.07 -11.44 -9.76
N GLU A 208 -7.60 -12.53 -9.18
CA GLU A 208 -8.29 -13.84 -9.23
C GLU A 208 -9.11 -14.17 -7.98
N PHE A 209 -9.01 -13.34 -6.93
CA PHE A 209 -9.68 -13.61 -5.67
C PHE A 209 -10.96 -12.80 -5.52
N GLU A 210 -11.99 -13.49 -5.07
CA GLU A 210 -13.21 -12.87 -4.58
C GLU A 210 -12.96 -12.21 -3.21
N PRO A 211 -13.58 -11.05 -2.93
CA PRO A 211 -13.62 -10.46 -1.61
C PRO A 211 -14.16 -11.43 -0.54
N CYS A 212 -13.75 -11.24 0.71
CA CYS A 212 -14.26 -12.05 1.82
C CYS A 212 -14.38 -11.24 3.11
N GLU A 213 -15.15 -11.78 4.07
CA GLU A 213 -15.20 -11.24 5.42
C GLU A 213 -13.90 -11.57 6.16
N HIS A 214 -13.04 -10.55 6.36
CA HIS A 214 -11.78 -10.70 7.08
C HIS A 214 -12.01 -10.81 8.60
N PRO A 215 -11.23 -11.65 9.32
CA PRO A 215 -10.20 -12.55 8.83
C PRO A 215 -10.81 -13.74 8.06
N CYS A 216 -10.33 -13.97 6.84
CA CYS A 216 -10.94 -14.98 5.99
C CYS A 216 -10.52 -16.40 6.39
N GLN A 217 -11.46 -17.34 6.38
CA GLN A 217 -11.15 -18.75 6.63
C GLN A 217 -10.32 -19.32 5.46
N VAL A 218 -9.07 -19.67 5.77
CA VAL A 218 -8.05 -20.06 4.80
C VAL A 218 -8.33 -21.46 4.24
N GLN A 219 -8.55 -21.58 2.94
CA GLN A 219 -8.35 -22.83 2.21
C GLN A 219 -7.44 -22.58 1.02
N GLY A 220 -6.18 -23.02 1.13
CA GLY A 220 -5.40 -23.61 0.04
C GLY A 220 -5.17 -22.85 -1.27
N VAL A 221 -5.37 -21.53 -1.37
CA VAL A 221 -5.17 -20.83 -2.65
C VAL A 221 -3.72 -20.39 -2.78
N ILE A 222 -3.01 -20.92 -3.78
CA ILE A 222 -1.66 -20.51 -4.16
C ILE A 222 -1.65 -20.23 -5.67
N PRO A 223 -1.92 -18.99 -6.11
CA PRO A 223 -1.40 -18.49 -7.35
C PRO A 223 0.03 -18.05 -7.07
N HIS A 224 0.98 -18.89 -7.46
CA HIS A 224 2.38 -18.52 -7.52
C HIS A 224 2.86 -18.45 -8.97
N GLU A 225 2.20 -19.14 -9.89
CA GLU A 225 2.69 -19.23 -11.26
C GLU A 225 2.17 -18.05 -12.10
N CYS A 226 3.10 -17.37 -12.77
CA CYS A 226 2.76 -16.38 -13.78
C CYS A 226 1.95 -17.08 -14.88
N PRO A 227 0.75 -16.60 -15.23
CA PRO A 227 -0.08 -17.28 -16.22
C PRO A 227 0.65 -17.40 -17.56
N ALA A 228 0.60 -18.58 -18.21
CA ALA A 228 1.36 -18.85 -19.43
C ALA A 228 1.16 -17.81 -20.56
N HIS A 229 -0.04 -17.24 -20.70
CA HIS A 229 -0.32 -16.21 -21.70
C HIS A 229 0.47 -14.90 -21.46
N VAL A 230 0.78 -14.60 -20.20
CA VAL A 230 1.61 -13.47 -19.80
C VAL A 230 3.08 -13.73 -20.16
N ASP A 231 3.56 -14.95 -19.96
CA ASP A 231 4.91 -15.38 -20.39
C ASP A 231 5.06 -15.32 -21.92
N ASP A 232 4.00 -15.65 -22.66
CA ASP A 232 3.92 -15.50 -24.12
C ASP A 232 3.79 -14.04 -24.60
N GLY A 233 3.74 -13.08 -23.67
CA GLY A 233 3.71 -11.65 -23.95
C GLY A 233 2.33 -11.10 -24.32
N THR A 234 1.26 -11.77 -23.90
CA THR A 234 -0.14 -11.39 -24.18
C THR A 234 -0.95 -11.20 -22.89
N CYS A 235 -2.06 -10.49 -23.03
CA CYS A 235 -3.07 -10.32 -21.98
C CYS A 235 -4.17 -11.39 -22.06
N LEU A 236 -5.00 -11.50 -21.03
CA LEU A 236 -6.16 -12.39 -21.01
C LEU A 236 -7.01 -12.22 -22.29
N GLY A 237 -7.37 -13.35 -22.91
CA GLY A 237 -8.11 -13.40 -24.17
C GLY A 237 -7.29 -13.10 -25.42
N ASN A 238 -5.95 -12.96 -25.31
CA ASN A 238 -5.04 -12.65 -26.43
C ASN A 238 -5.38 -11.36 -27.19
N THR A 239 -6.15 -10.46 -26.55
CA THR A 239 -6.70 -9.26 -27.20
C THR A 239 -5.67 -8.15 -27.31
N PHE A 240 -4.72 -8.10 -26.36
CA PHE A 240 -3.71 -7.05 -26.25
C PHE A 240 -2.33 -7.64 -26.03
N LYS A 241 -1.30 -6.95 -26.52
CA LYS A 241 0.09 -7.27 -26.18
C LYS A 241 0.37 -6.79 -24.76
N LEU A 242 1.02 -7.63 -23.97
CA LEU A 242 1.41 -7.31 -22.60
C LEU A 242 2.27 -6.04 -22.55
N ALA A 243 3.21 -5.90 -23.49
CA ALA A 243 4.11 -4.75 -23.57
C ALA A 243 3.39 -3.40 -23.70
N ASP A 244 2.23 -3.37 -24.35
CA ASP A 244 1.44 -2.15 -24.55
C ASP A 244 0.62 -1.79 -23.29
N GLN A 245 0.52 -2.70 -22.33
CA GLN A 245 -0.16 -2.50 -21.04
C GLN A 245 0.80 -2.20 -19.90
N LYS A 246 2.13 -2.25 -20.14
CA LYS A 246 3.12 -2.05 -19.09
C LYS A 246 3.31 -0.57 -18.76
N VAL A 247 3.25 -0.26 -17.48
CA VAL A 247 3.68 1.01 -16.90
C VAL A 247 4.90 0.78 -16.04
N PHE A 248 5.84 1.72 -16.06
CA PHE A 248 7.09 1.62 -15.31
C PHE A 248 7.22 2.83 -14.38
N PRO A 249 7.71 2.62 -13.15
CA PRO A 249 8.24 3.70 -12.33
C PRO A 249 9.28 4.53 -13.08
N LYS A 250 9.33 5.83 -12.78
CA LYS A 250 10.36 6.77 -13.23
C LYS A 250 11.52 6.93 -12.25
N SER A 251 11.44 6.29 -11.09
CA SER A 251 12.52 6.22 -10.10
C SER A 251 12.77 4.78 -9.68
N ASP A 252 13.93 4.54 -9.08
CA ASP A 252 14.13 3.38 -8.21
C ASP A 252 13.19 3.47 -6.98
N VAL A 253 13.08 2.35 -6.26
CA VAL A 253 12.40 2.32 -4.96
C VAL A 253 13.18 3.17 -3.95
N TYR A 254 12.46 3.91 -3.12
CA TYR A 254 13.05 4.68 -2.02
C TYR A 254 12.10 4.70 -0.82
N THR A 255 12.66 5.02 0.34
CA THR A 255 11.98 4.97 1.64
C THR A 255 12.17 6.30 2.40
N CYS A 256 11.40 6.49 3.46
CA CYS A 256 11.71 7.49 4.48
C CYS A 256 12.63 6.87 5.54
N PRO A 257 13.47 7.66 6.23
CA PRO A 257 14.13 7.19 7.44
C PRO A 257 13.08 6.68 8.44
N PRO A 258 13.38 5.61 9.20
CA PRO A 258 12.42 5.08 10.18
C PRO A 258 11.93 6.15 11.14
N ASN A 259 10.61 6.21 11.35
CA ASN A 259 9.93 7.17 12.23
C ASN A 259 10.08 8.65 11.80
N ASP A 260 10.53 8.94 10.57
CA ASP A 260 10.53 10.30 10.02
C ASP A 260 9.13 10.67 9.52
N TRP A 261 8.28 11.09 10.45
CA TRP A 261 6.90 11.51 10.19
C TRP A 261 6.81 12.68 9.21
N ALA A 262 7.79 13.59 9.24
CA ALA A 262 7.87 14.73 8.33
C ALA A 262 8.08 14.25 6.89
N CYS A 263 9.02 13.33 6.67
CA CYS A 263 9.26 12.73 5.37
C CYS A 263 7.99 12.05 4.83
N ILE A 264 7.32 11.24 5.65
CA ILE A 264 6.11 10.51 5.24
C ILE A 264 5.00 11.49 4.86
N ALA A 265 4.69 12.47 5.72
CA ALA A 265 3.65 13.45 5.46
C ALA A 265 3.95 14.32 4.23
N GLN A 266 5.21 14.73 4.05
CA GLN A 266 5.65 15.47 2.86
C GLN A 266 5.51 14.65 1.58
N GLU A 267 5.86 13.36 1.62
CA GLU A 267 5.71 12.45 0.46
C GLU A 267 4.25 12.26 0.08
N ILE A 268 3.39 11.96 1.07
CA ILE A 268 1.93 11.84 0.86
C ILE A 268 1.38 13.12 0.25
N MET A 269 1.74 14.29 0.80
CA MET A 269 1.25 15.56 0.32
C MET A 269 1.77 15.90 -1.07
N THR A 270 3.02 15.59 -1.39
CA THR A 270 3.65 16.09 -2.63
C THR A 270 3.35 15.19 -3.81
N TYR A 271 3.37 13.87 -3.59
CA TYR A 271 3.33 12.88 -4.67
C TYR A 271 2.21 11.87 -4.55
N GLY A 272 1.48 11.87 -3.44
CA GLY A 272 0.38 10.97 -3.18
C GLY A 272 0.74 9.81 -2.27
N PRO A 273 -0.21 8.88 -2.08
CA PRO A 273 -0.13 7.81 -1.09
C PRO A 273 1.21 7.06 -1.06
N VAL A 274 1.57 6.55 0.11
CA VAL A 274 2.78 5.75 0.34
C VAL A 274 2.38 4.36 0.78
N ALA A 275 3.19 3.35 0.41
CA ALA A 275 2.97 2.02 0.93
C ALA A 275 3.58 1.91 2.32
N VAL A 276 2.94 1.12 3.17
CA VAL A 276 3.42 0.82 4.50
C VAL A 276 3.33 -0.68 4.75
N THR A 277 4.44 -1.26 5.20
CA THR A 277 4.49 -2.60 5.77
C THR A 277 4.64 -2.47 7.27
N PHE A 278 3.83 -3.18 8.03
CA PHE A 278 3.80 -3.07 9.48
C PHE A 278 3.52 -4.40 10.17
N GLY A 279 3.98 -4.49 11.41
CA GLY A 279 3.74 -5.60 12.33
C GLY A 279 4.13 -5.14 13.72
N THR A 280 3.53 -5.65 14.78
CA THR A 280 2.69 -6.84 14.95
C THR A 280 1.19 -6.56 14.72
N VAL A 281 0.49 -7.32 13.85
CA VAL A 281 -0.99 -7.18 13.74
C VAL A 281 -1.69 -7.87 14.91
N HIS A 282 -2.35 -7.10 15.77
CA HIS A 282 -3.06 -7.62 16.94
C HIS A 282 -4.46 -8.16 16.60
N SER A 283 -5.01 -9.00 17.48
CA SER A 283 -6.32 -9.63 17.24
C SER A 283 -7.47 -8.63 17.21
N ASP A 284 -7.38 -7.57 18.02
CA ASP A 284 -8.35 -6.48 18.08
C ASP A 284 -8.34 -5.60 16.82
N PHE A 285 -7.21 -5.53 16.11
CA PHE A 285 -7.09 -4.83 14.85
C PHE A 285 -8.08 -5.38 13.81
N TYR A 286 -8.30 -6.69 13.76
CA TYR A 286 -9.29 -7.30 12.86
C TYR A 286 -10.72 -6.83 13.15
N GLY A 287 -11.02 -6.52 14.41
CA GLY A 287 -12.32 -6.00 14.86
C GLY A 287 -12.42 -4.48 14.88
N TYR A 288 -11.44 -3.75 14.34
CA TYR A 288 -11.52 -2.30 14.25
C TYR A 288 -12.68 -1.88 13.34
N HIS A 289 -13.51 -0.97 13.85
CA HIS A 289 -14.66 -0.43 13.12
C HIS A 289 -14.64 1.10 13.01
N ALA A 290 -14.20 1.81 14.05
CA ALA A 290 -14.21 3.28 14.08
C ALA A 290 -13.26 3.83 15.16
N GLY A 291 -13.15 5.16 15.23
CA GLY A 291 -12.21 5.86 16.13
C GLY A 291 -10.78 5.87 15.62
N VAL A 292 -9.82 6.21 16.47
CA VAL A 292 -8.39 6.02 16.20
C VAL A 292 -7.95 4.71 16.84
N TYR A 293 -7.43 3.79 16.03
CA TYR A 293 -6.85 2.55 16.53
C TYR A 293 -5.52 2.83 17.22
N THR A 294 -5.36 2.28 18.43
CA THR A 294 -4.11 2.24 19.20
C THR A 294 -3.95 0.85 19.76
N VAL A 295 -2.71 0.34 19.82
CA VAL A 295 -2.46 -0.98 20.40
C VAL A 295 -2.76 -0.94 21.90
N ARG A 296 -3.58 -1.88 22.38
CA ARG A 296 -3.90 -2.01 23.81
C ARG A 296 -2.62 -2.25 24.61
N GLU A 297 -2.51 -1.63 25.79
CA GLU A 297 -1.30 -1.73 26.62
C GLU A 297 -0.91 -3.18 26.94
N GLU A 298 -1.91 -4.03 27.18
CA GLU A 298 -1.73 -5.47 27.41
C GLU A 298 -1.14 -6.20 26.19
N ASP A 299 -1.43 -5.75 24.98
CA ASP A 299 -1.08 -6.43 23.73
C ASP A 299 0.29 -5.97 23.18
N LYS A 300 0.84 -4.85 23.66
CA LYS A 300 2.10 -4.26 23.14
C LYS A 300 3.32 -5.19 23.19
N ASN A 301 3.29 -6.21 24.04
CA ASN A 301 4.37 -7.19 24.17
C ASN A 301 3.99 -8.57 23.59
N GLU A 302 2.81 -8.73 23.00
CA GLU A 302 2.37 -10.00 22.43
C GLU A 302 3.00 -10.24 21.05
N GLU A 303 3.33 -11.51 20.78
CA GLU A 303 3.54 -11.98 19.41
C GLU A 303 2.18 -12.01 18.71
N GLY A 304 1.87 -10.97 17.95
CA GLY A 304 0.61 -10.93 17.19
C GLY A 304 0.67 -11.72 15.90
N LEU A 305 -0.36 -11.54 15.09
CA LEU A 305 -0.84 -12.52 14.12
C LEU A 305 -0.08 -12.51 12.79
N GLY A 306 0.86 -11.58 12.62
CA GLY A 306 1.72 -11.48 11.45
C GLY A 306 2.04 -10.04 11.06
N MET A 307 2.67 -9.92 9.89
CA MET A 307 2.91 -8.66 9.20
C MET A 307 1.74 -8.37 8.24
N HIS A 308 1.53 -7.10 7.93
CA HIS A 308 0.55 -6.65 6.95
C HIS A 308 1.08 -5.46 6.14
N ALA A 309 0.49 -5.22 4.98
CA ALA A 309 0.87 -4.12 4.11
C ALA A 309 -0.35 -3.40 3.57
N THR A 310 -0.34 -2.07 3.67
CA THR A 310 -1.44 -1.19 3.27
C THR A 310 -0.88 0.10 2.67
N LYS A 311 -1.72 1.12 2.49
CA LYS A 311 -1.26 2.47 2.11
C LYS A 311 -1.74 3.54 3.07
N LEU A 312 -0.92 4.56 3.24
CA LEU A 312 -1.28 5.80 3.92
C LEU A 312 -1.65 6.86 2.89
N ILE A 313 -2.79 7.51 3.09
CA ILE A 313 -3.34 8.52 2.17
C ILE A 313 -3.39 9.93 2.78
N GLY A 314 -3.06 10.06 4.07
CA GLY A 314 -3.17 11.33 4.79
C GLY A 314 -2.98 11.18 6.28
N TRP A 315 -3.30 12.23 7.01
CA TRP A 315 -3.20 12.30 8.47
C TRP A 315 -4.24 13.26 9.05
N GLY A 316 -4.43 13.19 10.36
CA GLY A 316 -5.23 14.15 11.10
C GLY A 316 -5.07 14.00 12.60
N PHE A 317 -5.96 14.66 13.34
CA PHE A 317 -5.98 14.62 14.80
C PHE A 317 -7.38 14.27 15.27
N ASP A 318 -7.47 13.33 16.22
CA ASP A 318 -8.72 13.01 16.89
C ASP A 318 -9.20 14.21 17.71
N GLU A 319 -10.47 14.55 17.58
CA GLU A 319 -10.99 15.80 18.13
C GLU A 319 -11.26 15.72 19.63
N ALA A 320 -11.59 14.53 20.12
CA ALA A 320 -11.88 14.32 21.53
C ALA A 320 -10.58 14.29 22.35
N THR A 321 -9.52 13.74 21.78
CA THR A 321 -8.28 13.44 22.50
C THR A 321 -7.09 14.28 22.07
N GLY A 322 -7.13 14.86 20.87
CA GLY A 322 -5.98 15.52 20.25
C GLY A 322 -4.91 14.53 19.75
N HIS A 323 -5.17 13.22 19.79
CA HIS A 323 -4.17 12.23 19.34
C HIS A 323 -4.03 12.25 17.81
N PRO A 324 -2.80 12.35 17.28
CA PRO A 324 -2.57 12.29 15.84
C PRO A 324 -2.80 10.87 15.29
N TYR A 325 -3.29 10.80 14.06
CA TYR A 325 -3.50 9.54 13.34
C TYR A 325 -3.07 9.66 11.87
N TRP A 326 -2.71 8.52 11.28
CA TRP A 326 -2.64 8.32 9.84
C TRP A 326 -4.00 7.87 9.29
N LEU A 327 -4.37 8.39 8.12
CA LEU A 327 -5.46 7.85 7.31
C LEU A 327 -4.93 6.68 6.49
N MET A 328 -5.38 5.48 6.81
CA MET A 328 -4.93 4.22 6.20
C MET A 328 -6.06 3.62 5.36
N MET A 329 -5.72 3.18 4.14
CA MET A 329 -6.59 2.35 3.31
C MET A 329 -6.10 0.92 3.40
N ASN A 330 -6.92 0.06 3.98
CA ASN A 330 -6.65 -1.37 4.13
C ASN A 330 -7.06 -2.15 2.87
N SER A 331 -6.64 -3.40 2.78
CA SER A 331 -7.02 -4.35 1.72
C SER A 331 -8.10 -5.34 2.17
N TRP A 332 -8.96 -4.92 3.11
CA TRP A 332 -10.08 -5.67 3.70
C TRP A 332 -11.33 -4.76 3.67
N ASP A 333 -12.32 -5.06 2.83
CA ASP A 333 -13.47 -4.15 2.61
C ASP A 333 -14.41 -4.08 3.83
N ASN A 334 -14.42 -5.11 4.68
CA ASN A 334 -15.24 -5.16 5.91
C ASN A 334 -14.54 -4.58 7.15
N TRP A 335 -13.34 -4.01 7.00
CA TRP A 335 -12.54 -3.48 8.10
C TRP A 335 -12.72 -1.98 8.28
N GLY A 336 -12.77 -1.47 9.52
CA GLY A 336 -12.93 -0.04 9.76
C GLY A 336 -14.22 0.52 9.15
N ILE A 337 -14.12 1.69 8.53
CA ILE A 337 -15.20 2.30 7.76
C ILE A 337 -14.98 1.91 6.31
N HIS A 338 -15.41 0.69 5.97
CA HIS A 338 -15.33 0.12 4.63
C HIS A 338 -13.92 0.13 4.03
N GLY A 339 -12.97 -0.48 4.73
CA GLY A 339 -11.54 -0.53 4.42
C GLY A 339 -10.75 0.73 4.75
N LEU A 340 -11.40 1.86 5.06
CA LEU A 340 -10.72 3.07 5.56
C LEU A 340 -10.62 3.03 7.08
N GLY A 341 -9.47 3.41 7.63
CA GLY A 341 -9.29 3.54 9.07
C GLY A 341 -8.36 4.67 9.47
N ARG A 342 -8.42 4.99 10.76
CA ARG A 342 -7.51 5.91 11.43
C ARG A 342 -6.66 5.09 12.38
N VAL A 343 -5.34 5.10 12.18
CA VAL A 343 -4.38 4.41 13.04
C VAL A 343 -3.50 5.47 13.70
N GLY A 344 -3.31 5.39 15.01
CA GLY A 344 -2.50 6.37 15.74
C GLY A 344 -1.10 6.51 15.13
N VAL A 345 -0.58 7.73 15.09
CA VAL A 345 0.83 7.92 14.72
C VAL A 345 1.69 7.21 15.76
N GLY A 346 2.77 6.59 15.31
CA GLY A 346 3.66 5.79 16.11
C GLY A 346 3.10 4.41 16.45
N GLU A 347 1.87 4.08 16.08
CA GLU A 347 1.28 2.77 16.35
C GLU A 347 1.70 1.72 15.32
N MET A 348 1.69 0.44 15.72
CA MET A 348 1.89 -0.72 14.84
C MET A 348 3.24 -0.76 14.07
N ASN A 349 4.17 0.14 14.34
CA ASN A 349 5.43 0.35 13.60
C ASN A 349 5.23 0.70 12.12
N MET A 350 4.13 1.39 11.80
CA MET A 350 3.81 1.77 10.42
C MET A 350 4.90 2.65 9.78
N GLU A 351 5.58 3.48 10.56
CA GLU A 351 6.53 4.46 10.04
C GLU A 351 7.93 3.88 9.77
N GLN A 352 8.10 2.57 9.91
CA GLN A 352 9.35 1.87 9.65
C GLN A 352 9.38 1.22 8.25
N GLY A 353 8.24 0.70 7.78
CA GLY A 353 8.14 -0.07 6.53
C GLY A 353 7.64 0.74 5.33
N ILE A 354 8.09 1.99 5.17
CA ILE A 354 7.60 2.88 4.10
C ILE A 354 8.31 2.58 2.78
N ALA A 355 7.54 2.32 1.72
CA ALA A 355 8.06 2.07 0.38
C ALA A 355 7.34 2.90 -0.69
N MET A 356 8.12 3.45 -1.62
CA MET A 356 7.64 4.42 -2.61
C MET A 356 8.40 4.35 -3.93
N VAL A 357 7.72 4.78 -5.00
CA VAL A 357 8.30 5.06 -6.33
C VAL A 357 7.69 6.31 -6.96
N ARG A 358 8.38 6.95 -7.92
CA ARG A 358 7.83 8.02 -8.77
C ARG A 358 7.22 7.41 -10.04
N MET A 359 6.11 7.98 -10.53
CA MET A 359 5.38 7.51 -11.72
C MET A 359 5.41 8.50 -12.88
#